data_AF-A8T330-F1
#
_entry.id   AF-A8T330-F1
#
_cell.length_a   1.000
_cell.length_b   1.000
_cell.length_c   1.000
_cell.angle_alpha   90.00
_cell.angle_beta   90.00
_cell.angle_gamma   90.00
#
_symmetry.space_group_name_H-M   'P 1'
#
loop_
_entity.id
_entity.type
_entity.pdbx_description
1 polymer ?
#
loop_
_entity_poly.entity_id
_entity_poly.type
_entity_poly.pdbx_seq_one_letter_code
_entity_poly.pdbx_strand_id
1 'polypeptide(L)'
;MVMFGFLLNVVFGVEQKHYGIVLVGALFGVATSLRQISLHVIPGTPGFGSPILGMHYYTWAFVIFCMAIAGVALLLILWNTEYSNKNYEMSTFGKSVCLLAIVAVLINVISTFVECGPFECPADPVSYWLLEMFK
;
A
#
# COMPACT_ATOMS: atom_id res chain seq x y z
N MET A 1 -0.71 -5.21 -0.35
CA MET A 1 -1.87 -5.98 0.14
C MET A 1 -3.20 -5.26 -0.08
N VAL A 2 -3.36 -3.99 0.36
CA VAL A 2 -4.57 -3.17 0.11
C VAL A 2 -4.98 -3.16 -1.37
N MET A 3 -4.05 -2.76 -2.24
CA MET A 3 -4.27 -2.74 -3.69
C MET A 3 -4.71 -4.11 -4.22
N PHE A 4 -4.03 -5.19 -3.80
CA PHE A 4 -4.38 -6.55 -4.21
C PHE A 4 -5.82 -6.91 -3.86
N GLY A 5 -6.29 -6.60 -2.64
CA GLY A 5 -7.68 -6.83 -2.26
C GLY A 5 -8.67 -6.07 -3.13
N PHE A 6 -8.39 -4.81 -3.49
CA PHE A 6 -9.25 -4.07 -4.43
C PHE A 6 -9.19 -4.62 -5.86
N LEU A 7 -8.03 -5.08 -6.34
CA LEU A 7 -7.91 -5.71 -7.65
C LEU A 7 -8.75 -6.99 -7.75
N LEU A 8 -8.89 -7.76 -6.67
CA LEU A 8 -9.77 -8.93 -6.68
C LEU A 8 -11.22 -8.55 -6.97
N ASN A 9 -11.69 -7.39 -6.49
CA ASN A 9 -13.03 -6.88 -6.83
C ASN A 9 -13.15 -6.51 -8.31
N VAL A 10 -12.06 -6.04 -8.95
CA VAL A 10 -12.03 -5.69 -10.38
C VAL A 10 -11.94 -6.93 -11.26
N VAL A 11 -11.31 -8.00 -10.79
CA VAL A 11 -11.11 -9.23 -11.58
C VAL A 11 -12.28 -10.20 -11.42
N PHE A 12 -12.76 -10.41 -10.20
CA PHE A 12 -13.73 -11.45 -9.86
C PHE A 12 -15.12 -10.90 -9.50
N GLY A 13 -15.29 -9.59 -9.58
CA GLY A 13 -16.49 -8.91 -9.08
C GLY A 13 -16.41 -8.64 -7.58
N VAL A 14 -17.35 -7.81 -7.11
CA VAL A 14 -17.34 -7.32 -5.73
C VAL A 14 -17.75 -8.45 -4.78
N GLU A 15 -16.92 -8.73 -3.78
CA GLU A 15 -17.19 -9.79 -2.78
C GLU A 15 -16.66 -9.39 -1.40
N GLN A 16 -17.36 -9.79 -0.33
CA GLN A 16 -17.00 -9.42 1.05
C GLN A 16 -15.59 -9.89 1.43
N LYS A 17 -15.21 -11.10 0.99
CA LYS A 17 -13.91 -11.71 1.30
C LYS A 17 -12.73 -10.87 0.81
N HIS A 18 -12.89 -10.14 -0.29
CA HIS A 18 -11.83 -9.29 -0.83
C HIS A 18 -11.55 -8.10 0.08
N TYR A 19 -12.60 -7.51 0.67
CA TYR A 19 -12.45 -6.44 1.66
C TYR A 19 -11.75 -6.90 2.93
N GLY A 20 -11.90 -8.17 3.33
CA GLY A 20 -11.11 -8.76 4.41
C GLY A 20 -9.60 -8.69 4.13
N ILE A 21 -9.18 -9.01 2.89
CA ILE A 21 -7.77 -8.90 2.46
C ILE A 21 -7.32 -7.43 2.48
N VAL A 22 -8.19 -6.50 2.06
CA VAL A 22 -7.90 -5.07 2.13
C VAL A 22 -7.64 -4.64 3.58
N LEU A 23 -8.50 -5.05 4.52
CA LEU A 23 -8.37 -4.71 5.94
C LEU A 23 -7.08 -5.24 6.55
N VAL A 24 -6.74 -6.52 6.32
CA VAL A 24 -5.46 -7.08 6.80
C VAL A 24 -4.28 -6.30 6.25
N GLY A 25 -4.31 -5.97 4.96
CA GLY A 25 -3.28 -5.15 4.32
C GLY A 25 -3.18 -3.74 4.89
N ALA A 26 -4.32 -3.12 5.19
CA ALA A 26 -4.37 -1.77 5.74
C ALA A 26 -3.87 -1.72 7.19
N LEU A 27 -4.24 -2.70 8.02
CA LEU A 27 -3.74 -2.83 9.39
C LEU A 27 -2.21 -3.01 9.43
N PHE A 28 -1.66 -3.83 8.53
CA PHE A 28 -0.21 -3.95 8.38
C PHE A 28 0.43 -2.62 7.95
N GLY A 29 -0.23 -1.89 7.03
CA GLY A 29 0.18 -0.54 6.62
C GLY A 29 0.17 0.48 7.76
N VAL A 30 -0.85 0.45 8.62
CA VAL A 30 -0.92 1.25 9.85
C VAL A 30 0.24 0.93 10.77
N ALA A 31 0.52 -0.35 11.04
CA ALA A 31 1.60 -0.76 11.94
C ALA A 31 2.98 -0.31 11.43
N THR A 32 3.26 -0.50 10.14
CA THR A 32 4.55 -0.14 9.53
C THR A 32 4.75 1.38 9.45
N SER A 33 3.73 2.13 9.07
CA SER A 33 3.79 3.60 9.06
C SER A 33 3.90 4.18 10.48
N LEU A 34 3.17 3.62 11.45
CA LEU A 34 3.25 4.04 12.85
C LEU A 34 4.64 3.79 13.44
N ARG A 35 5.29 2.68 13.11
CA ARG A 35 6.71 2.44 13.46
C ARG A 35 7.58 3.58 12.94
N GLN A 36 7.43 3.99 11.68
CA GLN A 36 8.25 5.05 11.10
C GLN A 36 7.98 6.44 11.71
N ILE A 37 6.71 6.73 12.03
CA ILE A 37 6.34 7.92 12.81
C ILE A 37 7.04 7.90 14.16
N SER A 38 7.06 6.74 14.83
CA SER A 38 7.64 6.58 16.17
C SER A 38 9.16 6.79 16.18
N LEU A 39 9.86 6.47 15.08
CA LEU A 39 11.29 6.76 14.93
C LEU A 39 11.59 8.27 14.84
N HIS A 40 10.61 9.07 14.42
CA HIS A 40 10.76 10.50 14.16
C HIS A 40 9.96 11.40 15.12
N VAL A 41 9.40 10.83 16.18
CA VAL A 41 8.58 11.59 17.15
C VAL A 41 9.43 12.28 18.22
N ILE A 42 10.67 11.81 18.43
CA ILE A 42 11.56 12.33 19.46
C ILE A 42 12.10 13.71 19.03
N PRO A 43 11.97 14.74 19.88
CA PRO A 43 12.52 16.07 19.57
C PRO A 43 14.01 16.00 19.26
N GLY A 44 14.41 16.58 18.14
CA GLY A 44 15.80 16.61 17.67
C GLY A 44 16.15 15.54 16.63
N THR A 45 15.24 14.61 16.29
CA THR A 45 15.42 13.76 15.11
C THR A 45 14.84 14.45 13.87
N PRO A 46 15.65 14.68 12.81
CA PRO A 46 15.15 15.26 11.57
C PRO A 46 14.24 14.27 10.85
N GLY A 47 13.13 14.74 10.28
CA GLY A 47 12.24 13.88 9.48
C GLY A 47 12.87 13.43 8.17
N PHE A 48 12.50 12.24 7.71
CA PHE A 48 12.95 11.69 6.42
C PHE A 48 12.07 12.12 5.25
N GLY A 49 12.72 12.52 4.15
CA GLY A 49 12.07 12.95 2.91
C GLY A 49 11.42 14.33 3.00
N SER A 50 11.06 14.89 1.85
CA SER A 50 10.39 16.21 1.79
C SER A 50 8.93 16.12 2.27
N PRO A 51 8.47 17.01 3.15
CA PRO A 51 7.07 17.05 3.56
C PRO A 51 6.17 17.56 2.42
N ILE A 52 4.98 16.98 2.32
CA ILE A 52 3.89 17.46 1.45
C ILE A 52 2.77 17.97 2.36
N LEU A 53 2.32 19.21 2.13
CA LEU A 53 1.30 19.86 2.97
C LEU A 53 1.65 19.84 4.48
N GLY A 54 2.94 19.97 4.79
CA GLY A 54 3.44 19.98 6.17
C GLY A 54 3.58 18.61 6.83
N MET A 55 3.32 17.50 6.13
CA MET A 55 3.48 16.13 6.66
C MET A 55 4.41 15.28 5.80
N HIS A 56 5.24 14.46 6.43
CA HIS A 56 6.10 13.50 5.75
C HIS A 56 5.30 12.31 5.18
N TYR A 57 5.86 11.62 4.18
CA TYR A 57 5.19 10.52 3.49
C TYR A 57 4.76 9.38 4.41
N TYR A 58 5.53 9.07 5.47
CA TYR A 58 5.15 8.04 6.43
C TYR A 58 3.91 8.43 7.25
N THR A 59 3.72 9.72 7.55
CA THR A 59 2.51 10.22 8.20
C THR A 59 1.32 10.20 7.25
N TRP A 60 1.54 10.57 5.98
CA TRP A 60 0.52 10.43 4.93
C TRP A 60 0.08 8.98 4.75
N ALA A 61 1.02 8.04 4.73
CA ALA A 61 0.73 6.61 4.64
C ALA A 61 -0.19 6.17 5.79
N PHE A 62 0.12 6.57 7.03
CA PHE A 62 -0.72 6.26 8.19
C PHE A 62 -2.16 6.79 8.01
N VAL A 63 -2.31 8.05 7.62
CA VAL A 63 -3.63 8.65 7.38
C VAL A 63 -4.40 7.91 6.28
N ILE A 64 -3.75 7.60 5.16
CA ILE A 64 -4.38 6.91 4.03
C ILE A 64 -4.80 5.48 4.41
N PHE A 65 -4.00 4.76 5.21
CA PHE A 65 -4.41 3.44 5.69
C PHE A 65 -5.59 3.50 6.65
N CYS A 66 -5.63 4.49 7.56
CA CYS A 66 -6.79 4.74 8.41
C CYS A 66 -8.05 5.08 7.59
N MET A 67 -7.91 5.92 6.55
CA MET A 67 -9.00 6.23 5.61
C MET A 67 -9.46 4.99 4.83
N ALA A 68 -8.54 4.12 4.41
CA ALA A 68 -8.87 2.87 3.74
C ALA A 68 -9.66 1.93 4.66
N ILE A 69 -9.27 1.80 5.93
CA ILE A 69 -10.03 1.02 6.93
C ILE A 69 -11.43 1.60 7.10
N ALA A 70 -11.55 2.91 7.31
CA ALA A 70 -12.85 3.58 7.47
C ALA A 70 -13.73 3.41 6.22
N GLY A 71 -13.17 3.60 5.02
CA GLY A 71 -13.88 3.42 3.76
C GLY A 71 -14.37 1.99 3.55
N VAL A 72 -13.52 1.00 3.82
CA VAL A 72 -13.91 -0.42 3.74
C VAL A 72 -14.96 -0.77 4.80
N ALA A 73 -14.84 -0.26 6.03
CA ALA A 73 -15.85 -0.44 7.06
C ALA A 73 -17.22 0.11 6.61
N LEU A 74 -17.25 1.30 6.01
CA LEU A 74 -18.48 1.86 5.44
C LEU A 74 -19.05 1.01 4.30
N LEU A 75 -18.20 0.51 3.39
CA LEU A 75 -18.64 -0.39 2.32
C LEU A 75 -19.24 -1.69 2.86
N LEU A 76 -18.69 -2.23 3.95
CA LEU A 76 -19.21 -3.43 4.61
C LEU A 76 -20.50 -3.15 5.37
N ILE A 77 -20.64 -1.97 6.01
CA ILE A 77 -21.90 -1.54 6.65
C ILE A 77 -23.02 -1.42 5.61
N LEU A 78 -22.71 -0.90 4.43
CA LEU A 78 -23.67 -0.71 3.34
C LEU A 78 -23.82 -1.95 2.44
N TRP A 79 -23.31 -3.11 2.87
CA TRP A 79 -23.30 -4.31 2.05
C TRP A 79 -24.71 -4.87 1.79
N ASN A 80 -24.96 -5.24 0.55
CA ASN A 80 -26.13 -6.02 0.13
C ASN A 80 -25.66 -7.26 -0.65
N THR A 81 -26.25 -8.42 -0.37
CA THR A 81 -25.92 -9.69 -1.05
C THR A 81 -26.21 -9.66 -2.55
N GLU A 82 -27.09 -8.78 -3.02
CA GLU A 82 -27.36 -8.58 -4.45
C GLU A 82 -26.16 -8.02 -5.23
N TYR A 83 -25.17 -7.43 -4.55
CA TYR A 83 -23.96 -6.91 -5.21
C TYR A 83 -22.97 -8.01 -5.63
N SER A 84 -23.06 -9.21 -5.04
CA SER A 84 -22.21 -10.33 -5.43
C SER A 84 -22.75 -10.96 -6.72
N ASN A 85 -22.12 -10.61 -7.85
CA ASN A 85 -22.51 -11.12 -9.15
C ASN A 85 -21.63 -12.32 -9.56
N LYS A 86 -22.23 -13.51 -9.64
CA LYS A 86 -21.54 -14.75 -10.03
C LYS A 86 -21.11 -14.78 -11.51
N ASN A 87 -21.70 -13.95 -12.36
CA ASN A 87 -21.41 -13.88 -13.80
C ASN A 87 -20.65 -12.59 -14.15
N TYR A 88 -19.78 -12.11 -13.26
CA TYR A 88 -19.00 -10.90 -13.50
C TYR A 88 -17.89 -11.15 -14.54
N GLU A 89 -17.81 -10.27 -15.53
CA GLU A 89 -16.69 -10.21 -16.47
C GLU A 89 -15.93 -8.89 -16.35
N MET A 90 -14.60 -9.00 -16.28
CA MET A 90 -13.73 -7.82 -16.17
C MET A 90 -13.70 -7.02 -17.48
N SER A 91 -14.07 -5.75 -17.38
CA SER A 91 -13.96 -4.77 -18.47
C SER A 91 -12.51 -4.59 -18.95
N THR A 92 -12.33 -4.24 -20.23
CA THR A 92 -11.03 -3.90 -20.83
C THR A 92 -10.31 -2.77 -20.06
N PHE A 93 -11.07 -1.81 -19.52
CA PHE A 93 -10.50 -0.77 -18.66
C PHE A 93 -9.93 -1.37 -17.35
N GLY A 94 -10.68 -2.29 -16.73
CA GLY A 94 -10.23 -3.05 -15.56
C GLY A 94 -8.93 -3.81 -15.83
N LYS A 95 -8.82 -4.46 -16.99
CA LYS A 95 -7.59 -5.14 -17.43
C LYS A 95 -6.39 -4.19 -17.47
N SER A 96 -6.57 -2.99 -18.04
CA SER A 96 -5.51 -1.98 -18.11
C SER A 96 -5.07 -1.51 -16.73
N VAL A 97 -6.03 -1.24 -15.82
CA VAL A 97 -5.72 -0.80 -14.45
C VAL A 97 -5.00 -1.91 -13.68
N CYS A 98 -5.44 -3.17 -13.81
CA CYS A 98 -4.77 -4.32 -13.20
C CYS A 98 -3.32 -4.45 -13.70
N LEU A 99 -3.09 -4.32 -15.00
CA LEU A 99 -1.75 -4.38 -15.58
C LEU A 99 -0.85 -3.26 -15.04
N LEU A 100 -1.34 -2.02 -15.02
CA LEU A 100 -0.60 -0.88 -14.50
C LEU A 100 -0.26 -1.06 -13.01
N ALA A 101 -1.20 -1.56 -12.22
CA ALA A 101 -1.00 -1.85 -10.80
C ALA A 101 0.10 -2.90 -10.58
N ILE A 102 0.11 -3.98 -11.36
CA ILE A 102 1.15 -5.02 -11.30
C ILE A 102 2.51 -4.44 -11.68
N VAL A 103 2.59 -3.66 -12.77
CA VAL A 103 3.84 -3.01 -13.20
C VAL A 103 4.36 -2.05 -12.14
N ALA A 104 3.49 -1.23 -11.54
CA ALA A 104 3.89 -0.33 -10.47
C ALA A 104 4.46 -1.07 -9.25
N VAL A 105 3.85 -2.18 -8.84
CA VAL A 105 4.36 -3.02 -7.74
C VAL A 105 5.72 -3.62 -8.11
N LEU A 106 5.87 -4.14 -9.33
CA LEU A 106 7.14 -4.72 -9.78
C LEU A 106 8.26 -3.68 -9.77
N ILE A 107 8.01 -2.47 -10.27
CA ILE A 107 8.98 -1.37 -10.23
C ILE A 107 9.37 -1.05 -8.79
N ASN A 108 8.41 -0.93 -7.87
CA ASN A 108 8.70 -0.65 -6.47
C ASN A 108 9.51 -1.78 -5.81
N VAL A 109 9.18 -3.04 -6.06
CA VAL A 109 9.93 -4.19 -5.54
C VAL A 109 11.37 -4.19 -6.06
N ILE A 110 11.56 -3.94 -7.35
CA ILE A 110 12.90 -3.85 -7.94
C ILE A 110 13.67 -2.68 -7.32
N SER A 111 13.07 -1.49 -7.23
CA SER A 111 13.71 -0.31 -6.62
C SER A 111 14.13 -0.57 -5.18
N THR A 112 13.24 -1.13 -4.36
CA THR A 112 13.56 -1.47 -2.96
C THR A 112 14.66 -2.53 -2.86
N PHE A 113 14.68 -3.52 -3.76
CA PHE A 113 15.75 -4.51 -3.78
C PHE A 113 17.10 -3.93 -4.22
N VAL A 114 17.11 -2.99 -5.18
CA VAL A 114 18.33 -2.28 -5.59
C VAL A 114 18.88 -1.43 -4.44
N GLU A 115 17.98 -0.84 -3.65
CA GLU A 115 18.32 0.03 -2.52
C GLU A 115 18.83 -0.75 -1.30
N CYS A 116 18.11 -1.80 -0.89
CA CYS A 116 18.34 -2.48 0.40
C CYS A 116 18.85 -3.93 0.28
N GLY A 117 18.82 -4.50 -0.93
CA GLY A 117 19.17 -5.91 -1.14
C GLY A 117 18.21 -6.87 -0.42
N PRO A 118 18.68 -8.05 0.01
CA PRO A 118 17.86 -9.04 0.72
C PRO A 118 17.66 -8.73 2.21
N PHE A 119 18.18 -7.61 2.71
CA PHE A 119 18.17 -7.24 4.13
C PHE A 119 17.11 -6.18 4.44
N GLU A 120 16.95 -5.83 5.72
CA GLU A 120 16.08 -4.73 6.12
C GLU A 120 16.63 -3.39 5.61
N CYS A 121 15.76 -2.56 5.01
CA CYS A 121 16.11 -1.21 4.65
C CYS A 121 16.43 -0.39 5.91
N PRO A 122 17.49 0.43 5.90
CA PRO A 122 17.68 1.48 6.88
C PRO A 122 16.43 2.38 6.97
N ALA A 123 16.22 3.02 8.13
CA ALA A 123 15.14 3.98 8.29
C ALA A 123 15.24 5.12 7.27
N ASP A 124 16.48 5.54 6.98
CA ASP A 124 16.84 6.64 6.08
C ASP A 124 17.96 6.17 5.12
N PRO A 125 17.62 5.53 3.98
CA PRO A 125 18.63 5.09 3.02
C PRO A 125 19.29 6.30 2.32
N VAL A 126 20.62 6.26 2.19
CA VAL A 126 21.44 7.29 1.52
C VAL A 126 22.26 6.76 0.35
N SER A 127 22.25 5.44 0.14
CA SER A 127 22.95 4.79 -0.96
C SER A 127 22.20 3.55 -1.44
N TYR A 128 22.52 3.11 -2.65
CA TYR A 128 21.94 1.91 -3.26
C TYR A 128 22.91 0.75 -3.14
N TRP A 129 22.56 -0.24 -2.33
CA TRP A 129 23.38 -1.43 -2.07
C TRP A 129 23.89 -2.10 -3.36
N LEU A 130 23.02 -2.27 -4.36
CA LEU A 130 23.41 -2.93 -5.61
C LEU A 130 24.43 -2.11 -6.42
N LEU A 131 24.29 -0.78 -6.45
CA LEU A 131 25.20 0.08 -7.21
C LEU A 131 26.58 0.16 -6.56
N GLU A 132 26.65 0.11 -5.23
CA GLU A 132 27.92 0.06 -4.51
C GLU A 132 28.71 -1.22 -4.80
N MET A 133 28.04 -2.36 -5.03
CA MET A 133 28.73 -3.61 -5.37
C MET A 133 29.42 -3.61 -6.75
N PHE A 134 29.02 -2.71 -7.66
CA PHE A 134 29.62 -2.58 -8.99
C PHE A 134 30.66 -1.46 -9.09
N LYS A 135 30.95 -0.77 -7.98
CA LYS A 135 31.96 0.29 -7.89
C LYS A 135 33.29 -0.25 -7.37
#